data_AF-A0A420Y6G3-F1
#
_entry.id   AF-A0A420Y6G3-F1
#
_cell.length_a   1.000
_cell.length_b   1.000
_cell.length_c   1.000
_cell.angle_alpha   90.00
_cell.angle_beta   90.00
_cell.angle_gamma   90.00
#
_symmetry.space_group_name_H-M   'P 1'
#
loop_
_entity.id
_entity.type
_entity.pdbx_description
1 polymer ?
#
loop_
_entity_poly.entity_id
_entity_poly.type
_entity_poly.pdbx_seq_one_letter_code
_entity_poly.pdbx_strand_id
1 'polypeptide(L)'
;MPYYPKPVPPVPKPTLPLPVDSSRLLIGDDTQTLLARAKTDDGSHLEPTVLLNAIDPTTGDSALHRAAAVGNYAFMEAATGFGKNLWSSPRRLGLRWVLLTHQNLAGDTALHTAAKAGNMKGVKSVYRLFWSSSSHDPDEDDDHETWSPEDAAENWVWERDEGDGLVALDFICMKNKAGRDAATEARAAGHDDIATLLDRVAGNLDSSGKRADEGYLREARRTALAQNYYRDDETHDVHV
;
A
#
# COMPACT_ATOMS: atom_id res chain seq x y z
N MET A 1 -29.78 24.50 16.64
CA MET A 1 -28.46 24.18 16.04
C MET A 1 -28.50 22.71 15.63
N PRO A 2 -28.18 22.37 14.38
CA PRO A 2 -28.09 20.97 13.98
C PRO A 2 -26.99 20.26 14.78
N TYR A 3 -27.36 19.14 15.40
CA TYR A 3 -26.45 18.29 16.16
C TYR A 3 -25.61 17.49 15.15
N TYR A 4 -24.44 18.03 14.77
CA TYR A 4 -23.48 17.24 14.02
C TYR A 4 -22.86 16.23 14.99
N PRO A 5 -23.01 14.91 14.75
CA PRO A 5 -22.31 13.92 15.55
C PRO A 5 -20.81 14.20 15.47
N LYS A 6 -20.13 14.20 16.61
CA LYS A 6 -18.67 14.33 16.66
C LYS A 6 -18.07 13.25 15.76
N PRO A 7 -17.08 13.58 14.91
CA PRO A 7 -16.39 12.57 14.11
C PRO A 7 -15.90 11.45 15.03
N VAL A 8 -16.26 10.21 14.70
CA VAL A 8 -15.74 9.04 15.41
C VAL A 8 -14.21 9.10 15.31
N PRO A 9 -13.47 9.02 16.43
CA PRO A 9 -12.01 8.99 16.37
C PRO A 9 -11.60 7.80 15.50
N PRO A 10 -10.67 7.97 14.54
CA PRO A 10 -10.25 6.88 13.67
C PRO A 10 -9.71 5.76 14.55
N VAL A 11 -10.29 4.57 14.41
CA VAL A 11 -9.78 3.35 15.03
C VAL A 11 -8.35 3.15 14.55
N PRO A 12 -7.39 2.83 15.43
CA PRO A 12 -6.03 2.57 15.00
C PRO A 12 -6.01 1.46 13.95
N LYS A 13 -5.26 1.70 12.87
CA LYS A 13 -5.01 0.68 11.83
C LYS A 13 -4.56 -0.63 12.51
N PRO A 14 -5.13 -1.79 12.15
CA PRO A 14 -4.69 -3.05 12.73
C PRO A 14 -3.21 -3.31 12.37
N THR A 15 -2.46 -3.81 13.35
CA THR A 15 -1.09 -4.28 13.13
C THR A 15 -1.12 -5.64 12.45
N LEU A 16 -0.22 -5.87 11.50
CA LEU A 16 -0.04 -7.20 10.92
C LEU A 16 0.91 -8.05 11.78
N PRO A 17 0.73 -9.39 11.83
CA PRO A 17 -0.36 -10.14 11.19
C PRO A 17 -1.72 -9.83 11.83
N LEU A 18 -2.80 -9.91 11.05
CA LEU A 18 -4.15 -9.69 11.59
C LEU A 18 -4.46 -10.75 12.66
N PRO A 19 -5.22 -10.41 13.72
CA PRO A 19 -5.73 -11.42 14.63
C PRO A 19 -6.74 -12.29 13.88
N VAL A 20 -6.30 -13.44 13.37
CA VAL A 20 -7.17 -14.39 12.67
C VAL A 20 -7.68 -15.41 13.69
N ASP A 21 -8.98 -15.74 13.61
CA ASP A 21 -9.52 -16.93 14.26
C ASP A 21 -8.85 -18.17 13.63
N SER A 22 -7.86 -18.72 14.34
CA SER A 22 -6.64 -19.31 13.77
C SER A 22 -6.78 -20.73 13.20
N SER A 23 -7.95 -21.11 12.68
CA SER A 23 -8.22 -22.53 12.41
C SER A 23 -7.77 -23.05 11.04
N ARG A 24 -7.55 -22.20 10.01
CA ARG A 24 -7.48 -22.74 8.62
C ARG A 24 -6.54 -22.10 7.59
N LEU A 25 -5.78 -21.04 7.88
CA LEU A 25 -5.13 -20.26 6.81
C LEU A 25 -3.62 -20.51 6.57
N LEU A 26 -2.98 -21.42 7.29
CA LEU A 26 -1.62 -21.88 7.00
C LEU A 26 -1.55 -23.42 7.09
N ILE A 27 -2.38 -24.11 6.30
CA ILE A 27 -2.19 -25.55 6.07
C ILE A 27 -1.37 -25.68 4.79
N GLY A 28 -0.05 -25.75 4.90
CA GLY A 28 0.81 -26.28 3.82
C GLY A 28 2.18 -25.64 3.62
N ASP A 29 2.29 -24.31 3.62
CA ASP A 29 3.55 -23.60 3.36
C ASP A 29 4.03 -22.87 4.63
N ASP A 30 5.27 -23.16 5.06
CA ASP A 30 5.99 -22.36 6.07
C ASP A 30 6.00 -20.89 5.62
N THR A 31 5.66 -19.95 6.51
CA THR A 31 5.71 -18.50 6.26
C THR A 31 7.02 -18.09 5.57
N GLN A 32 8.14 -18.71 5.95
CA GLN A 32 9.44 -18.46 5.33
C GLN A 32 9.51 -18.90 3.86
N THR A 33 8.90 -20.03 3.52
CA THR A 33 8.79 -20.51 2.13
C THR A 33 8.01 -19.52 1.28
N LEU A 34 6.90 -18.99 1.78
CA LEU A 34 6.11 -18.00 1.04
C LEU A 34 6.86 -16.68 0.88
N LEU A 35 7.50 -16.19 1.95
CA LEU A 35 8.35 -14.99 1.89
C LEU A 35 9.50 -15.14 0.90
N ALA A 36 10.09 -16.34 0.80
CA ALA A 36 11.12 -16.64 -0.19
C ALA A 36 10.53 -16.65 -1.62
N ARG A 37 9.37 -17.30 -1.81
CA ARG A 37 8.67 -17.34 -3.10
C ARG A 37 8.27 -15.95 -3.59
N ALA A 38 7.91 -15.03 -2.69
CA ALA A 38 7.57 -13.65 -3.09
C ALA A 38 8.66 -12.95 -3.92
N LYS A 39 9.92 -13.43 -3.86
CA LYS A 39 11.03 -12.88 -4.63
C LYS A 39 11.11 -13.41 -6.07
N THR A 40 10.47 -14.53 -6.38
CA THR A 40 10.66 -15.26 -7.65
C THR A 40 9.38 -15.76 -8.31
N ASP A 41 8.36 -16.04 -7.51
CA ASP A 41 7.06 -16.60 -7.93
C ASP A 41 6.12 -15.48 -8.39
N ASP A 42 5.13 -15.80 -9.23
CA ASP A 42 4.15 -14.83 -9.71
C ASP A 42 3.01 -14.56 -8.72
N GLY A 43 2.89 -15.34 -7.64
CA GLY A 43 1.90 -15.13 -6.58
C GLY A 43 0.44 -15.37 -7.00
N SER A 44 0.17 -15.84 -8.21
CA SER A 44 -1.18 -15.98 -8.79
C SER A 44 -2.09 -16.96 -8.02
N HIS A 45 -1.50 -17.85 -7.23
CA HIS A 45 -2.18 -18.88 -6.45
C HIS A 45 -2.46 -18.48 -4.99
N LEU A 46 -2.05 -17.29 -4.56
CA LEU A 46 -2.13 -16.87 -3.15
C LEU A 46 -3.47 -16.20 -2.82
N GLU A 47 -4.03 -16.56 -1.67
CA GLU A 47 -5.21 -15.88 -1.11
C GLU A 47 -4.82 -14.55 -0.44
N PRO A 48 -5.64 -13.48 -0.51
CA PRO A 48 -5.31 -12.18 0.08
C PRO A 48 -5.03 -12.23 1.58
N THR A 49 -5.73 -13.10 2.32
CA THR A 49 -5.51 -13.31 3.76
C THR A 49 -4.13 -13.92 4.04
N VAL A 50 -3.56 -14.69 3.12
CA VAL A 50 -2.23 -15.26 3.26
C VAL A 50 -1.17 -14.14 3.19
N LEU A 51 -1.31 -13.16 2.29
CA LEU A 51 -0.36 -12.05 2.24
C LEU A 51 -0.37 -11.15 3.47
N LEU A 52 -1.55 -10.95 4.06
CA LEU A 52 -1.69 -10.17 5.30
C LEU A 52 -1.04 -10.86 6.50
N ASN A 53 -0.86 -12.18 6.45
CA ASN A 53 -0.29 -12.97 7.53
C ASN A 53 1.15 -13.44 7.28
N ALA A 54 1.63 -13.38 6.02
CA ALA A 54 2.98 -13.72 5.67
C ALA A 54 3.97 -12.61 6.07
N ILE A 55 4.25 -12.54 7.37
CA ILE A 55 5.16 -11.58 8.00
C ILE A 55 6.34 -12.33 8.61
N ASP A 56 7.55 -11.88 8.28
CA ASP A 56 8.78 -12.37 8.89
C ASP A 56 8.81 -11.95 10.37
N PRO A 57 8.82 -12.88 11.34
CA PRO A 57 8.83 -12.51 12.75
C PRO A 57 10.13 -11.82 13.20
N THR A 58 11.21 -11.96 12.43
CA THR A 58 12.53 -11.42 12.79
C THR A 58 12.77 -10.03 12.23
N THR A 59 12.24 -9.73 11.04
CA THR A 59 12.42 -8.41 10.39
C THR A 59 11.13 -7.60 10.33
N GLY A 60 9.97 -8.24 10.46
CA GLY A 60 8.66 -7.65 10.19
C GLY A 60 8.33 -7.51 8.71
N ASP A 61 9.19 -8.00 7.81
CA ASP A 61 8.97 -7.88 6.37
C ASP A 61 7.76 -8.73 5.95
N SER A 62 6.84 -8.13 5.21
CA SER A 62 5.80 -8.88 4.53
C SER A 62 6.30 -9.45 3.20
N ALA A 63 5.52 -10.34 2.60
CA ALA A 63 5.75 -10.79 1.22
C ALA A 63 5.88 -9.61 0.24
N LEU A 64 5.11 -8.54 0.45
CA LEU A 64 5.19 -7.33 -0.38
C LEU A 64 6.54 -6.60 -0.25
N HIS A 65 7.13 -6.56 0.95
CA HIS A 65 8.49 -6.00 1.15
C HIS A 65 9.52 -6.78 0.32
N ARG A 66 9.45 -8.13 0.40
CA ARG A 66 10.38 -9.02 -0.29
C ARG A 66 10.25 -8.91 -1.82
N ALA A 67 9.03 -8.91 -2.34
CA ALA A 67 8.74 -8.76 -3.76
C ALA A 67 9.19 -7.39 -4.29
N ALA A 68 8.92 -6.32 -3.54
CA ALA A 68 9.28 -4.96 -3.91
C ALA A 68 10.80 -4.75 -3.96
N ALA A 69 11.56 -5.29 -2.99
CA ALA A 69 13.02 -5.23 -2.98
C ALA A 69 13.67 -5.79 -4.26
N VAL A 70 13.10 -6.85 -4.83
CA VAL A 70 13.64 -7.49 -6.04
C VAL A 70 12.89 -7.10 -7.31
N GLY A 71 11.88 -6.23 -7.23
CA GLY A 71 11.12 -5.79 -8.39
C GLY A 71 10.31 -6.91 -9.02
N ASN A 72 9.86 -7.87 -8.22
CA ASN A 72 9.00 -8.96 -8.68
C ASN A 72 7.59 -8.43 -8.94
N TYR A 73 7.44 -7.80 -10.11
CA TYR A 73 6.19 -7.24 -10.55
C TYR A 73 5.09 -8.29 -10.63
N ALA A 74 5.36 -9.48 -11.16
CA ALA A 74 4.33 -10.51 -11.34
C ALA A 74 3.66 -10.85 -9.99
N PHE A 75 4.46 -11.01 -8.93
CA PHE A 75 3.93 -11.16 -7.56
C PHE A 75 3.08 -9.99 -7.10
N MET A 76 3.56 -8.76 -7.34
CA MET A 76 2.85 -7.54 -7.00
C MET A 76 1.57 -7.36 -7.82
N GLU A 77 1.55 -7.82 -9.07
CA GLU A 77 0.39 -7.84 -9.96
C GLU A 77 -0.62 -8.87 -9.52
N ALA A 78 -0.21 -10.09 -9.15
CA ALA A 78 -1.13 -11.02 -8.50
C ALA A 78 -1.69 -10.43 -7.21
N ALA A 79 -0.88 -9.65 -6.49
CA ALA A 79 -1.37 -8.85 -5.37
C ALA A 79 -2.30 -7.69 -5.78
N THR A 80 -2.24 -7.19 -7.01
CA THR A 80 -3.30 -6.33 -7.59
C THR A 80 -4.52 -7.13 -8.03
N GLY A 81 -4.38 -8.42 -8.35
CA GLY A 81 -5.45 -9.37 -8.73
C GLY A 81 -6.38 -9.71 -7.56
N PHE A 82 -5.95 -9.47 -6.32
CA PHE A 82 -6.88 -9.25 -5.21
C PHE A 82 -7.95 -8.21 -5.54
N GLY A 83 -7.66 -7.36 -6.52
CA GLY A 83 -8.41 -6.20 -6.91
C GLY A 83 -9.57 -6.35 -7.88
N LYS A 84 -9.96 -7.56 -8.25
CA LYS A 84 -11.35 -7.74 -8.76
C LYS A 84 -12.30 -8.13 -7.62
N ASN A 85 -11.75 -8.66 -6.52
CA ASN A 85 -12.50 -9.17 -5.38
C ASN A 85 -12.45 -8.24 -4.16
N LEU A 86 -11.40 -7.44 -3.96
CA LEU A 86 -11.22 -6.52 -2.83
C LEU A 86 -11.92 -5.15 -3.00
N TRP A 87 -12.50 -4.88 -4.17
CA TRP A 87 -13.07 -3.56 -4.49
C TRP A 87 -14.57 -3.50 -4.34
N SER A 88 -15.19 -4.62 -3.98
CA SER A 88 -16.63 -4.75 -3.79
C SER A 88 -17.08 -4.43 -2.36
N SER A 89 -16.18 -4.14 -1.41
CA SER A 89 -16.59 -3.78 -0.04
C SER A 89 -15.61 -2.87 0.71
N PRO A 90 -16.11 -1.97 1.59
CA PRO A 90 -15.29 -1.10 2.44
C PRO A 90 -14.25 -1.84 3.30
N ARG A 91 -14.59 -3.02 3.83
CA ARG A 91 -13.66 -3.86 4.63
C ARG A 91 -12.41 -4.21 3.84
N ARG A 92 -12.58 -4.53 2.56
CA ARG A 92 -11.50 -4.98 1.68
C ARG A 92 -10.61 -3.82 1.19
N LEU A 93 -11.14 -2.61 1.04
CA LEU A 93 -10.35 -1.38 0.87
C LEU A 93 -9.47 -1.10 2.10
N GLY A 94 -10.03 -1.26 3.31
CA GLY A 94 -9.25 -1.14 4.56
C GLY A 94 -8.10 -2.15 4.65
N LEU A 95 -8.31 -3.40 4.22
CA LEU A 95 -7.26 -4.42 4.16
C LEU A 95 -6.14 -4.09 3.17
N ARG A 96 -6.49 -3.51 2.02
CA ARG A 96 -5.50 -3.01 1.04
C ARG A 96 -4.64 -1.92 1.67
N TRP A 97 -5.26 -0.93 2.30
CA TRP A 97 -4.53 0.12 3.02
C TRP A 97 -3.61 -0.47 4.08
N VAL A 98 -4.08 -1.47 4.84
CA VAL A 98 -3.28 -2.15 5.86
C VAL A 98 -2.05 -2.82 5.26
N LEU A 99 -2.20 -3.54 4.15
CA LEU A 99 -1.10 -4.21 3.48
C LEU A 99 -0.06 -3.22 2.92
N LEU A 100 -0.51 -2.18 2.21
CA LEU A 100 0.36 -1.21 1.55
C LEU A 100 1.15 -0.36 2.56
N THR A 101 0.49 0.05 3.64
CA THR A 101 1.11 0.86 4.70
C THR A 101 1.69 0.01 5.83
N HIS A 102 1.83 -1.31 5.64
CA HIS A 102 2.51 -2.17 6.60
C HIS A 102 3.95 -1.71 6.73
N GLN A 103 4.41 -1.52 7.97
CA GLN A 103 5.76 -1.14 8.29
C GLN A 103 6.44 -2.31 9.01
N ASN A 104 7.61 -2.71 8.53
CA ASN A 104 8.42 -3.73 9.18
C ASN A 104 9.00 -3.24 10.52
N LEU A 105 9.86 -4.02 11.19
CA LEU A 105 10.43 -3.63 12.48
C LEU A 105 11.36 -2.41 12.40
N ALA A 106 11.90 -2.07 11.23
CA ALA A 106 12.64 -0.84 10.97
C ALA A 106 11.73 0.38 10.67
N GLY A 107 10.42 0.15 10.53
CA GLY A 107 9.48 1.17 10.07
C GLY A 107 9.43 1.31 8.55
N ASP A 108 10.16 0.49 7.81
CA ASP A 108 10.16 0.56 6.34
C ASP A 108 8.85 -0.01 5.81
N THR A 109 8.26 0.65 4.82
CA THR A 109 7.20 0.07 3.98
C THR A 109 7.82 -0.70 2.82
N ALA A 110 6.98 -1.36 2.00
CA ALA A 110 7.44 -1.96 0.75
C ALA A 110 8.09 -0.93 -0.19
N LEU A 111 7.62 0.33 -0.18
CA LEU A 111 8.20 1.41 -0.99
C LEU A 111 9.61 1.78 -0.52
N HIS A 112 9.82 1.89 0.80
CA HIS A 112 11.15 2.09 1.38
C HIS A 112 12.09 0.96 1.00
N THR A 113 11.60 -0.29 1.10
CA THR A 113 12.40 -1.49 0.81
C THR A 113 12.82 -1.56 -0.65
N ALA A 114 11.93 -1.24 -1.60
CA ALA A 114 12.26 -1.14 -3.01
C ALA A 114 13.27 -0.03 -3.31
N ALA A 115 13.06 1.15 -2.71
CA ALA A 115 13.91 2.31 -2.92
C ALA A 115 15.33 2.09 -2.39
N LYS A 116 15.44 1.54 -1.18
CA LYS A 116 16.71 1.17 -0.54
C LYS A 116 17.45 0.07 -1.28
N ALA A 117 16.73 -0.83 -1.95
CA ALA A 117 17.30 -1.89 -2.77
C ALA A 117 17.71 -1.43 -4.18
N GLY A 118 17.45 -0.16 -4.55
CA GLY A 118 17.76 0.34 -5.89
C GLY A 118 16.86 -0.24 -6.97
N ASN A 119 15.67 -0.74 -6.60
CA ASN A 119 14.81 -1.44 -7.54
C ASN A 119 13.73 -0.51 -8.11
N MET A 120 14.05 0.15 -9.23
CA MET A 120 13.13 1.04 -9.93
C MET A 120 11.81 0.35 -10.29
N LYS A 121 11.88 -0.90 -10.78
CA LYS A 121 10.68 -1.68 -11.11
C LYS A 121 9.82 -1.89 -9.87
N GLY A 122 10.43 -2.24 -8.74
CA GLY A 122 9.76 -2.38 -7.44
C GLY A 122 9.09 -1.10 -6.96
N VAL A 123 9.79 0.04 -7.06
CA VAL A 123 9.24 1.35 -6.70
C VAL A 123 8.01 1.69 -7.52
N LYS A 124 8.09 1.54 -8.86
CA LYS A 124 6.96 1.77 -9.76
C LYS A 124 5.79 0.82 -9.45
N SER A 125 6.07 -0.47 -9.24
CA SER A 125 5.04 -1.47 -8.94
C SER A 125 4.31 -1.21 -7.62
N VAL A 126 5.03 -0.86 -6.55
CA VAL A 126 4.41 -0.51 -5.25
C VAL A 126 3.57 0.76 -5.37
N TYR A 127 4.08 1.77 -6.07
CA TYR A 127 3.32 3.00 -6.31
C TYR A 127 2.05 2.75 -7.14
N ARG A 128 2.11 1.88 -8.16
CA ARG A 128 0.93 1.52 -8.97
C ARG A 128 -0.10 0.71 -8.19
N LEU A 129 0.37 -0.24 -7.38
CA LEU A 129 -0.44 -1.00 -6.45
C LEU A 129 -1.27 -0.08 -5.54
N PHE A 130 -0.71 1.08 -5.21
CA PHE A 130 -1.36 2.13 -4.47
C PHE A 130 -2.28 3.02 -5.33
N TRP A 131 -1.91 3.31 -6.58
CA TRP A 131 -2.67 4.14 -7.54
C TRP A 131 -3.96 3.53 -8.09
N SER A 132 -4.04 2.20 -8.22
CA SER A 132 -5.14 1.48 -8.92
C SER A 132 -6.55 1.60 -8.26
N SER A 133 -6.86 2.65 -7.51
CA SER A 133 -8.13 2.84 -6.80
C SER A 133 -9.26 3.55 -7.48
N SER A 134 -9.06 4.12 -8.66
CA SER A 134 -10.06 5.05 -9.17
C SER A 134 -10.46 4.66 -10.59
N SER A 135 -11.73 4.26 -10.69
CA SER A 135 -12.60 4.27 -11.89
C SER A 135 -12.11 3.57 -13.16
N HIS A 136 -12.47 2.30 -13.31
CA HIS A 136 -12.90 1.82 -14.62
C HIS A 136 -14.28 1.18 -14.47
N ASP A 137 -15.24 1.75 -15.20
CA ASP A 137 -16.58 1.21 -15.35
C ASP A 137 -16.47 -0.17 -16.02
N PRO A 138 -17.04 -1.25 -15.45
CA PRO A 138 -17.00 -2.57 -16.08
C PRO A 138 -17.75 -2.65 -17.41
N ASP A 139 -18.52 -1.62 -17.79
CA ASP A 139 -19.22 -1.54 -19.07
C ASP A 139 -18.45 -0.73 -20.15
N GLU A 140 -17.29 -0.15 -19.83
CA GLU A 140 -16.42 0.49 -20.82
C GLU A 140 -15.47 -0.54 -21.46
N ASP A 141 -15.87 -1.03 -22.63
CA ASP A 141 -15.04 -1.70 -23.63
C ASP A 141 -13.92 -0.76 -24.15
N ASP A 142 -13.01 -0.28 -23.30
CA ASP A 142 -11.76 0.36 -23.74
C ASP A 142 -10.63 -0.68 -23.67
N ASP A 143 -10.49 -1.38 -24.80
CA ASP A 143 -9.23 -1.63 -25.53
C ASP A 143 -7.88 -1.65 -24.77
N HIS A 144 -7.83 -2.20 -23.57
CA HIS A 144 -6.65 -2.67 -22.83
C HIS A 144 -5.29 -2.24 -23.41
N GLU A 145 -4.92 -0.97 -23.21
CA GLU A 145 -3.52 -0.57 -23.19
C GLU A 145 -2.86 -1.39 -22.08
N THR A 146 -2.21 -2.47 -22.51
CA THR A 146 -1.55 -3.44 -21.66
C THR A 146 -0.41 -2.70 -20.98
N TRP A 147 -0.61 -2.37 -19.71
CA TRP A 147 0.37 -1.73 -18.85
C TRP A 147 1.79 -2.23 -19.13
N SER A 148 2.71 -1.29 -19.39
CA SER A 148 4.12 -1.61 -19.41
C SER A 148 4.79 -1.05 -18.15
N PRO A 149 5.60 -1.84 -17.42
CA PRO A 149 6.45 -1.30 -16.35
C PRO A 149 7.45 -0.23 -16.86
N GLU A 150 7.60 -0.13 -18.18
CA GLU A 150 8.43 0.84 -18.87
C GLU A 150 7.79 2.24 -18.89
N ASP A 151 6.47 2.36 -18.71
CA ASP A 151 5.80 3.66 -18.66
C ASP A 151 6.39 4.53 -17.55
N ALA A 152 6.60 5.81 -17.85
CA ALA A 152 7.20 6.73 -16.90
C ALA A 152 6.21 7.03 -15.77
N ALA A 153 6.52 6.58 -14.54
CA ALA A 153 5.63 6.71 -13.38
C ALA A 153 5.30 8.16 -12.98
N GLU A 154 6.11 9.11 -13.44
CA GLU A 154 5.88 10.55 -13.34
C GLU A 154 4.74 11.08 -14.21
N ASN A 155 4.37 10.34 -15.26
CA ASN A 155 3.26 10.69 -16.15
C ASN A 155 1.92 10.11 -15.65
N TRP A 156 1.92 9.40 -14.53
CA TRP A 156 0.69 8.86 -13.95
C TRP A 156 -0.10 10.01 -13.33
N VAL A 157 -1.16 10.41 -14.04
CA VAL A 157 -2.06 11.47 -13.63
C VAL A 157 -3.03 10.90 -12.61
N TRP A 158 -3.04 11.47 -11.40
CA TRP A 158 -4.16 11.29 -10.48
C TRP A 158 -5.30 12.15 -11.02
N GLU A 159 -6.44 11.54 -11.34
CA GLU A 159 -7.67 12.30 -11.49
C GLU A 159 -7.85 13.10 -10.20
N ARG A 160 -7.90 14.42 -10.35
CA ARG A 160 -7.68 15.41 -9.29
C ARG A 160 -8.86 15.52 -8.33
N ASP A 161 -9.60 14.45 -8.10
CA ASP A 161 -10.50 14.42 -6.96
C ASP A 161 -9.63 14.53 -5.70
N GLU A 162 -9.77 15.66 -5.01
CA GLU A 162 -8.83 16.22 -4.02
C GLU A 162 -8.50 15.25 -2.87
N GLY A 163 -9.25 14.16 -2.70
CA GLY A 163 -9.04 13.12 -1.71
C GLY A 163 -7.92 12.13 -2.04
N ASP A 164 -7.87 11.59 -3.26
CA ASP A 164 -6.99 10.46 -3.58
C ASP A 164 -5.51 10.87 -3.64
N GLY A 165 -5.25 12.09 -4.11
CA GLY A 165 -3.91 12.67 -4.13
C GLY A 165 -3.31 12.85 -2.73
N LEU A 166 -4.13 13.20 -1.73
CA LEU A 166 -3.68 13.33 -0.34
C LEU A 166 -3.29 11.98 0.26
N VAL A 167 -4.06 10.94 -0.05
CA VAL A 167 -3.78 9.58 0.43
C VAL A 167 -2.47 9.06 -0.17
N ALA A 168 -2.24 9.28 -1.46
CA ALA A 168 -0.97 9.00 -2.12
C ALA A 168 0.20 9.76 -1.54
N LEU A 169 -0.01 11.05 -1.24
CA LEU A 169 1.01 11.88 -0.64
C LEU A 169 1.39 11.37 0.76
N ASP A 170 0.43 11.02 1.62
CA ASP A 170 0.70 10.43 2.94
C ASP A 170 1.53 9.14 2.81
N PHE A 171 1.20 8.28 1.85
CA PHE A 171 1.95 7.04 1.63
C PHE A 171 3.39 7.27 1.17
N ILE A 172 3.61 8.15 0.19
CA ILE A 172 4.95 8.44 -0.34
C ILE A 172 5.82 9.17 0.69
N CYS A 173 5.23 10.09 1.45
CA CYS A 173 5.91 10.85 2.49
C CYS A 173 6.00 10.12 3.84
N MET A 174 5.45 8.91 3.94
CA MET A 174 5.50 8.10 5.15
C MET A 174 6.94 7.91 5.62
N LYS A 175 7.18 8.15 6.91
CA LYS A 175 8.52 8.02 7.52
C LYS A 175 8.68 6.68 8.21
N ASN A 176 9.86 6.08 8.06
CA ASN A 176 10.29 4.94 8.86
C ASN A 176 10.75 5.37 10.28
N LYS A 177 11.24 4.43 11.10
CA LYS A 177 11.70 4.74 12.47
C LYS A 177 12.92 5.65 12.52
N ALA A 178 13.68 5.76 11.41
CA ALA A 178 14.78 6.70 11.29
C ALA A 178 14.34 8.10 10.83
N GLY A 179 13.04 8.35 10.66
CA GLY A 179 12.50 9.63 10.20
C GLY A 179 12.73 9.88 8.70
N ARG A 180 13.04 8.85 7.91
CA ARG A 180 13.29 8.94 6.47
C ARG A 180 12.11 8.40 5.69
N ASP A 181 11.75 9.08 4.60
CA ASP A 181 10.83 8.53 3.59
C ASP A 181 11.58 7.68 2.57
N ALA A 182 10.86 7.05 1.64
CA ALA A 182 11.45 6.21 0.61
C ALA A 182 12.45 6.95 -0.28
N ALA A 183 12.20 8.23 -0.61
CA ALA A 183 13.14 9.04 -1.40
C ALA A 183 14.45 9.26 -0.64
N THR A 184 14.36 9.54 0.66
CA THR A 184 15.52 9.73 1.53
C THR A 184 16.28 8.42 1.75
N GLU A 185 15.60 7.28 1.87
CA GLU A 185 16.25 5.96 1.87
C GLU A 185 16.98 5.67 0.55
N ALA A 186 16.38 6.02 -0.60
CA ALA A 186 17.03 5.83 -1.90
C ALA A 186 18.34 6.64 -1.99
N ARG A 187 18.32 7.91 -1.60
CA ARG A 187 19.54 8.75 -1.55
C ARG A 187 20.59 8.19 -0.59
N ALA A 188 20.17 7.76 0.60
CA ALA A 188 21.06 7.17 1.58
C ALA A 188 21.74 5.88 1.08
N ALA A 189 21.09 5.15 0.17
CA ALA A 189 21.61 3.96 -0.50
C ALA A 189 22.38 4.26 -1.83
N GLY A 190 22.41 5.52 -2.29
CA GLY A 190 23.08 5.91 -3.54
C GLY A 190 22.25 5.72 -4.81
N HIS A 191 20.92 5.69 -4.68
CA HIS A 191 19.96 5.55 -5.79
C HIS A 191 19.26 6.88 -6.10
N ASP A 192 20.03 7.84 -6.61
CA ASP A 192 19.58 9.22 -6.85
C ASP A 192 18.48 9.33 -7.92
N ASP A 193 18.46 8.42 -8.89
CA ASP A 193 17.44 8.32 -9.93
C ASP A 193 16.07 7.97 -9.34
N ILE A 194 16.02 7.00 -8.43
CA ILE A 194 14.82 6.63 -7.68
C ILE A 194 14.37 7.76 -6.77
N ALA A 195 15.31 8.40 -6.06
CA ALA A 195 14.99 9.55 -5.22
C ALA A 195 14.34 10.68 -6.04
N THR A 196 14.92 10.99 -7.21
CA THR A 196 14.42 12.01 -8.13
C THR A 196 13.02 11.68 -8.64
N LEU A 197 12.77 10.41 -8.98
CA LEU A 197 11.43 9.95 -9.36
C LEU A 197 10.43 10.18 -8.22
N LEU A 198 10.74 9.72 -7.01
CA LEU A 198 9.85 9.85 -5.86
C LEU A 198 9.58 11.32 -5.49
N ASP A 199 10.58 12.20 -5.58
CA ASP A 199 10.40 13.64 -5.38
C ASP A 199 9.48 14.26 -6.44
N ARG A 200 9.62 13.84 -7.70
CA ARG A 200 8.80 14.30 -8.83
C ARG A 200 7.36 13.86 -8.63
N VAL A 201 7.13 12.59 -8.28
CA VAL A 201 5.81 12.07 -7.95
C VAL A 201 5.19 12.85 -6.78
N ALA A 202 5.92 13.03 -5.68
CA ALA A 202 5.45 13.82 -4.55
C ALA A 202 5.18 15.29 -4.92
N GLY A 203 5.93 15.85 -5.88
CA GLY A 203 5.73 17.22 -6.37
C GLY A 203 4.47 17.36 -7.22
N ASN A 204 4.17 16.33 -8.01
CA ASN A 204 2.93 16.27 -8.80
C ASN A 204 1.70 16.12 -7.90
N LEU A 205 1.81 15.34 -6.82
CA LEU A 205 0.76 15.15 -5.82
C LEU A 205 0.52 16.41 -4.97
N ASP A 206 1.57 17.18 -4.69
CA ASP A 206 1.51 18.41 -3.91
C ASP A 206 1.93 19.62 -4.75
N SER A 207 1.06 20.02 -5.66
CA SER A 207 1.24 21.24 -6.46
C SER A 207 1.37 22.52 -5.61
N SER A 208 0.96 22.48 -4.34
CA SER A 208 1.00 23.61 -3.41
C SER A 208 2.30 23.72 -2.61
N GLY A 209 3.18 22.70 -2.67
CA GLY A 209 4.45 22.66 -1.94
C GLY A 209 4.31 22.57 -0.41
N LYS A 210 3.15 22.13 0.08
CA LYS A 210 2.82 22.03 1.52
C LYS A 210 3.27 20.72 2.17
N ARG A 211 3.89 19.78 1.45
CA ARG A 211 4.35 18.49 2.00
C ARG A 211 5.41 18.60 3.11
N ALA A 212 6.04 19.76 3.26
CA ALA A 212 6.93 20.06 4.40
C ALA A 212 6.17 20.49 5.66
N ASP A 213 4.88 20.81 5.55
CA ASP A 213 4.00 21.16 6.66
C ASP A 213 3.46 19.88 7.32
N GLU A 214 3.87 19.64 8.56
CA GLU A 214 3.41 18.49 9.34
C GLU A 214 1.89 18.50 9.58
N GLY A 215 1.26 19.67 9.65
CA GLY A 215 -0.18 19.82 9.77
C GLY A 215 -0.90 19.34 8.51
N TYR A 216 -0.35 19.66 7.34
CA TYR A 216 -0.87 19.20 6.05
C TYR A 216 -0.74 17.68 5.90
N LEU A 217 0.43 17.10 6.21
CA LEU A 217 0.61 15.64 6.19
C LEU A 217 -0.28 14.93 7.23
N ARG A 218 -0.50 15.55 8.40
CA ARG A 218 -1.42 15.00 9.41
C ARG A 218 -2.87 14.99 8.91
N GLU A 219 -3.27 16.00 8.16
CA GLU A 219 -4.58 16.03 7.51
C GLU A 219 -4.68 14.98 6.40
N ALA A 220 -3.67 14.87 5.54
CA ALA A 220 -3.59 13.84 4.51
C ALA A 220 -3.74 12.43 5.12
N ARG A 221 -3.03 12.16 6.21
CA ARG A 221 -3.13 10.92 6.98
C ARG A 221 -4.53 10.69 7.55
N ARG A 222 -5.16 11.74 8.09
CA ARG A 222 -6.53 11.65 8.63
C ARG A 222 -7.53 11.33 7.52
N THR A 223 -7.39 11.94 6.34
CA THR A 223 -8.20 11.65 5.16
C THR A 223 -8.00 10.20 4.71
N ALA A 224 -6.75 9.74 4.64
CA ALA A 224 -6.43 8.36 4.27
C ALA A 224 -7.05 7.33 5.22
N LEU A 225 -7.00 7.58 6.53
CA LEU A 225 -7.63 6.73 7.54
C LEU A 225 -9.16 6.77 7.48
N ALA A 226 -9.75 7.92 7.16
CA ALA A 226 -11.21 8.05 7.03
C ALA A 226 -11.73 7.33 5.78
N GLN A 227 -11.02 7.42 4.65
CA GLN A 227 -11.39 6.77 3.39
C GLN A 227 -11.15 5.26 3.43
N ASN A 228 -10.09 4.80 4.10
CA ASN A 228 -9.71 3.38 4.18
C ASN A 228 -10.08 2.78 5.54
N TYR A 229 -11.17 3.26 6.14
CA TYR A 229 -11.60 2.82 7.45
C TYR A 229 -11.86 1.31 7.48
N TYR A 230 -11.09 0.58 8.29
CA TYR A 230 -11.30 -0.84 8.53
C TYR A 230 -12.44 -1.01 9.55
N ARG A 231 -13.57 -1.55 9.10
CA ARG A 231 -14.67 -1.96 9.97
C ARG A 231 -14.63 -3.47 10.15
N ASP A 232 -14.36 -3.92 11.36
CA ASP A 232 -14.44 -5.32 11.74
C ASP A 232 -15.92 -5.67 12.03
N ASP A 233 -16.73 -5.74 10.96
CA ASP A 233 -18.13 -6.18 11.07
C ASP A 233 -18.17 -7.71 11.25
N GLU A 234 -17.67 -8.19 12.38
CA GLU A 234 -17.96 -9.53 12.94
C GLU A 234 -18.51 -9.44 14.37
N THR A 235 -19.04 -8.29 14.79
CA THR A 235 -20.06 -8.30 15.84
C THR A 235 -21.32 -8.89 15.24
N HIS A 236 -21.46 -10.20 15.40
CA HIS A 236 -22.74 -10.88 15.30
C HIS A 236 -23.76 -10.05 16.09
N ASP A 237 -24.85 -9.67 15.42
CA ASP A 237 -26.07 -9.24 16.08
C ASP A 237 -26.48 -10.34 17.06
N VAL A 238 -26.01 -10.22 18.31
CA VAL A 238 -26.66 -10.87 19.44
C VAL A 238 -27.91 -10.06 19.68
N HIS A 239 -28.96 -10.39 18.94
CA HIS A 239 -30.32 -10.03 19.33
C HIS A 239 -30.54 -10.57 20.74
N VAL A 240 -30.59 -9.65 21.71
CA VAL A 240 -31.17 -9.87 23.04
C VAL A 240 -32.63 -9.49 22.98
#